data_AF-A0A0A1Q4V5-F1
#
_entry.id   AF-A0A0A1Q4V5-F1
#
_cell.length_a   1.000
_cell.length_b   1.000
_cell.length_c   1.000
_cell.angle_alpha   90.00
_cell.angle_beta   90.00
_cell.angle_gamma   90.00
#
_symmetry.space_group_name_H-M   'P 1'
#
loop_
_entity.id
_entity.type
_entity.pdbx_description
1 polymer ?
#
loop_
_entity_poly.entity_id
_entity_poly.type
_entity_poly.pdbx_seq_one_letter_code
_entity_poly.pdbx_strand_id
1 'polypeptide(L)'
;MSDDVTTCQHLEFRADVKVARIEDTGLKYAELRINCTQCGKPARFRGLPWGLSPDYPTAAVGDEEANLPFLLEGDRYTGKGIGYRIVKSEEPRL
;
A
#
# COMPACT_ATOMS: atom_id res chain seq x y z
N MET A 1 -2.19 15.22 32.21
CA MET A 1 -2.29 13.83 31.74
C MET A 1 -0.91 13.47 31.25
N SER A 2 -0.21 12.64 32.02
CA SER A 2 1.18 12.27 31.81
C SER A 2 1.26 11.22 30.70
N ASP A 3 1.66 11.65 29.51
CA ASP A 3 2.09 10.75 28.43
C ASP A 3 3.44 10.16 28.82
N ASP A 4 3.40 9.10 29.62
CA ASP A 4 4.54 8.21 29.76
C ASP A 4 4.79 7.60 28.38
N VAL A 5 5.91 7.94 27.76
CA VAL A 5 6.38 7.35 26.52
C VAL A 5 6.81 5.91 26.85
N THR A 6 5.85 5.03 27.13
CA THR A 6 6.10 3.61 27.06
C THR A 6 6.56 3.33 25.64
N THR A 7 7.83 2.98 25.51
CA THR A 7 8.49 2.64 24.25
C THR A 7 7.74 1.48 23.62
N CYS A 8 6.79 1.77 22.74
CA CYS A 8 6.02 0.75 22.06
C CYS A 8 6.99 -0.15 21.29
N GLN A 9 7.06 -1.44 21.65
CA GLN A 9 7.94 -2.40 21.01
C GLN A 9 7.38 -2.90 19.67
N HIS A 10 6.11 -2.59 19.37
CA HIS A 10 5.40 -3.00 18.15
C HIS A 10 5.42 -4.53 17.96
N LEU A 11 4.99 -5.27 19.00
CA LEU A 11 4.92 -6.74 18.97
C LEU A 11 3.66 -7.27 18.28
N GLU A 12 2.61 -6.44 18.21
CA GLU A 12 1.31 -6.82 17.67
C GLU A 12 0.81 -5.79 16.65
N PHE A 13 0.18 -6.30 15.59
CA PHE A 13 -0.29 -5.53 14.46
C PHE A 13 -1.68 -5.98 14.02
N ARG A 14 -2.46 -5.02 13.58
CA ARG A 14 -3.70 -5.24 12.84
C ARG A 14 -3.44 -4.92 11.37
N ALA A 15 -3.86 -5.83 10.50
CA ALA A 15 -3.88 -5.59 9.07
C ALA A 15 -5.33 -5.38 8.62
N ASP A 16 -5.58 -4.30 7.90
CA ASP A 16 -6.84 -4.04 7.23
C ASP A 16 -6.62 -4.21 5.72
N VAL A 17 -7.39 -5.11 5.11
CA VAL A 17 -7.32 -5.39 3.67
C VAL A 17 -8.65 -5.03 3.04
N LYS A 18 -8.61 -4.11 2.07
CA LYS A 18 -9.75 -3.81 1.20
C LYS A 18 -9.46 -4.35 -0.20
N VAL A 19 -10.46 -5.00 -0.78
CA VAL A 19 -10.36 -5.52 -2.16
C VAL A 19 -11.03 -4.54 -3.11
N ALA A 20 -10.22 -3.77 -3.84
CA ALA A 20 -10.67 -2.96 -4.96
C ALA A 20 -10.70 -3.82 -6.24
N ARG A 21 -11.68 -3.55 -7.11
CA ARG A 21 -11.87 -4.25 -8.38
C ARG A 21 -11.89 -3.21 -9.49
N ILE A 22 -11.11 -3.44 -10.53
CA ILE A 22 -11.26 -2.67 -11.77
C ILE A 22 -12.23 -3.46 -12.65
N GLU A 23 -13.46 -2.96 -12.75
CA GLU A 23 -14.52 -3.57 -13.54
C GLU A 23 -14.04 -3.87 -14.97
N ASP A 24 -14.55 -4.96 -15.55
CA ASP A 24 -14.27 -5.43 -16.91
C ASP A 24 -12.82 -5.83 -17.26
N THR A 25 -11.86 -5.69 -16.34
CA THR A 25 -10.46 -6.09 -16.56
C THR A 25 -10.07 -7.41 -15.91
N GLY A 26 -10.89 -7.91 -14.97
CA GLY A 26 -10.58 -9.05 -14.11
C GLY A 26 -9.58 -8.74 -12.98
N LEU A 27 -9.00 -7.54 -12.97
CA LEU A 27 -7.95 -7.14 -12.03
C LEU A 27 -8.52 -6.75 -10.66
N LYS A 28 -7.83 -7.21 -9.62
CA LYS A 28 -8.14 -6.94 -8.21
C LYS A 28 -6.91 -6.38 -7.54
N TYR A 29 -7.13 -5.49 -6.57
CA TYR A 29 -6.10 -4.95 -5.71
C TYR A 29 -6.44 -5.28 -4.26
N ALA A 30 -5.47 -5.79 -3.52
CA ALA A 30 -5.49 -5.75 -2.08
C ALA A 30 -4.85 -4.43 -1.65
N GLU A 31 -5.69 -3.49 -1.21
CA GLU A 31 -5.30 -2.27 -0.55
C GLU A 31 -5.05 -2.61 0.93
N LEU A 32 -3.78 -2.68 1.31
CA LEU A 32 -3.33 -3.16 2.62
C LEU A 32 -2.83 -2.00 3.47
N ARG A 33 -3.37 -1.88 4.68
CA ARG A 33 -2.85 -1.04 5.77
C ARG A 33 -2.48 -1.91 6.96
N ILE A 34 -1.40 -1.56 7.64
CA ILE A 34 -0.96 -2.24 8.87
C ILE A 34 -0.75 -1.19 9.95
N ASN A 35 -1.36 -1.38 11.11
CA ASN A 35 -1.23 -0.49 12.25
C ASN A 35 -0.80 -1.30 13.48
N CYS A 36 0.08 -0.73 14.30
CA CYS A 36 0.38 -1.32 15.60
C CYS A 36 -0.86 -1.27 16.50
N THR A 37 -1.23 -2.39 17.11
CA THR A 37 -2.41 -2.45 17.99
C THR A 37 -2.20 -1.69 19.30
N GLN A 38 -0.94 -1.50 19.72
CA GLN A 38 -0.60 -0.86 20.98
C GLN A 38 -0.54 0.67 20.85
N CYS A 39 0.19 1.21 19.86
CA CYS A 39 0.38 2.65 19.70
C CYS A 39 -0.40 3.28 18.54
N GLY A 40 -1.09 2.48 17.74
CA GLY A 40 -1.90 2.94 16.60
C GLY A 40 -1.11 3.42 15.38
N LYS A 41 0.23 3.55 15.48
CA LYS A 41 1.06 4.07 14.38
C LYS A 41 0.97 3.17 13.14
N PRO A 42 0.83 3.76 11.94
CA PRO A 42 0.84 3.01 10.69
C PRO A 42 2.25 2.51 10.37
N ALA A 43 2.34 1.31 9.81
CA ALA A 43 3.55 0.81 9.18
C ALA A 43 3.83 1.57 7.88
N ARG A 44 5.09 1.53 7.43
CA ARG A 44 5.53 2.13 6.15
C ARG A 44 6.10 1.05 5.25
N PHE A 45 5.52 0.85 4.07
CA PHE A 45 5.94 -0.12 3.07
C PHE A 45 7.19 0.35 2.33
N ARG A 46 8.35 -0.19 2.69
CA ARG A 46 9.64 0.19 2.11
C ARG A 46 9.87 -0.48 0.75
N GLY A 47 10.39 0.29 -0.20
CA GLY A 47 10.88 -0.24 -1.49
C GLY A 47 9.81 -0.36 -2.58
N LEU A 48 8.54 -0.10 -2.26
CA LEU A 48 7.48 -0.05 -3.27
C LEU A 48 7.54 1.30 -4.00
N PRO A 49 7.46 1.31 -5.35
CA PRO A 49 7.31 2.56 -6.08
C PRO A 49 5.96 3.19 -5.74
N TRP A 50 5.94 4.52 -5.67
CA TRP A 50 4.68 5.24 -5.49
C TRP A 50 3.88 5.26 -6.78
N GLY A 51 2.57 5.05 -6.65
CA GLY A 51 1.64 5.07 -7.77
C GLY A 51 0.66 3.89 -7.73
N LEU A 52 0.24 3.46 -8.90
CA LEU A 52 -0.63 2.31 -9.09
C LEU A 52 -0.17 1.56 -10.35
N SER A 53 -0.08 0.23 -10.26
CA SER A 53 0.34 -0.61 -11.40
C SER A 53 -0.49 -1.89 -11.46
N PRO A 54 -0.92 -2.35 -12.65
CA PRO A 54 -1.55 -3.66 -12.79
C PRO A 54 -0.55 -4.81 -12.68
N ASP A 55 0.74 -4.55 -12.89
CA ASP A 55 1.76 -5.59 -13.08
C ASP A 55 2.61 -5.83 -11.83
N TYR A 56 2.66 -4.87 -10.90
CA TYR A 56 3.52 -4.95 -9.73
C TYR A 56 2.95 -4.21 -8.51
N PRO A 57 3.33 -4.63 -7.28
CA PRO A 57 3.02 -3.90 -6.06
C PRO A 57 3.49 -2.45 -6.06
N THR A 58 2.64 -1.56 -5.57
CA THR A 58 2.94 -0.12 -5.41
C THR A 58 2.55 0.34 -4.01
N ALA A 59 2.97 1.54 -3.61
CA ALA A 59 2.51 2.17 -2.37
C ALA A 59 1.86 3.53 -2.64
N ALA A 60 0.96 3.94 -1.75
CA ALA A 60 0.47 5.31 -1.70
C ALA A 60 1.60 6.28 -1.32
N VAL A 61 1.43 7.56 -1.64
CA VAL A 61 2.38 8.60 -1.21
C VAL A 61 2.48 8.60 0.31
N GLY A 62 3.70 8.48 0.81
CA GLY A 62 3.96 8.33 2.24
C GLY A 62 4.02 6.87 2.70
N ASP A 63 3.93 5.87 1.84
CA ASP A 63 4.22 4.47 2.19
C ASP A 63 3.25 3.81 3.19
N GLU A 64 2.12 4.42 3.58
CA GLU A 64 1.22 3.85 4.62
C GLU A 64 0.23 2.80 4.10
N GLU A 65 0.08 2.70 2.78
CA GLU A 65 -0.82 1.77 2.13
C GLU A 65 -0.12 1.11 0.96
N ALA A 66 -0.16 -0.23 0.91
CA ALA A 66 0.32 -1.00 -0.22
C ALA A 66 -0.86 -1.38 -1.14
N ASN A 67 -0.66 -1.21 -2.44
CA ASN A 67 -1.59 -1.63 -3.48
C ASN A 67 -1.01 -2.84 -4.18
N LEU A 68 -1.58 -4.01 -3.87
CA LEU A 68 -1.07 -5.31 -4.34
C LEU A 68 -2.02 -5.87 -5.42
N PRO A 69 -1.66 -5.82 -6.71
CA PRO A 69 -2.45 -6.47 -7.75
C PRO A 69 -2.40 -7.99 -7.55
N PHE A 70 -3.55 -8.66 -7.67
CA PHE A 70 -3.63 -10.12 -7.56
C PHE A 70 -4.71 -10.72 -8.46
N LEU A 71 -4.57 -12.00 -8.74
CA LEU A 71 -5.53 -12.85 -9.43
C LEU A 71 -5.81 -14.08 -8.56
N LEU A 72 -7.05 -14.57 -8.56
CA LEU A 72 -7.35 -15.88 -8.00
C LEU A 72 -7.05 -16.97 -9.03
N GLU A 73 -7.01 -18.22 -8.58
CA GLU A 73 -6.90 -19.36 -9.49
C GLU A 73 -8.03 -19.31 -10.53
N GLY A 74 -7.64 -19.40 -11.81
CA GLY A 74 -8.57 -19.33 -12.95
C GLY A 74 -8.91 -17.92 -13.43
N ASP A 75 -8.63 -16.87 -12.67
CA ASP A 75 -8.78 -15.49 -13.15
C ASP A 75 -7.77 -15.19 -14.26
N ARG A 76 -8.18 -14.35 -15.22
CA ARG A 76 -7.29 -13.78 -16.24
C ARG A 76 -7.42 -12.27 -16.24
N TYR A 77 -6.28 -11.59 -16.24
CA TYR A 77 -6.23 -10.17 -16.55
C TYR A 77 -6.45 -10.00 -18.05
N THR A 78 -7.56 -9.37 -18.45
CA THR A 78 -7.95 -9.21 -19.86
C THR A 78 -7.38 -7.96 -20.51
N GLY A 79 -6.69 -7.11 -19.74
CA GLY A 79 -5.94 -5.95 -20.21
C GLY A 79 -6.82 -4.72 -20.50
N LYS A 80 -6.37 -3.58 -19.94
CA LYS A 80 -6.68 -2.17 -20.29
C LYS A 80 -6.22 -1.20 -19.19
N GLY A 81 -5.89 -1.70 -18.00
CA GLY A 81 -5.39 -0.88 -16.90
C GLY A 81 -4.06 -0.22 -17.27
N ILE A 82 -4.03 1.11 -17.24
CA ILE A 82 -2.80 1.90 -17.39
C ILE A 82 -2.39 2.34 -15.99
N GLY A 83 -1.24 1.87 -15.53
CA GLY A 83 -0.65 2.31 -14.26
C GLY A 83 -0.01 3.70 -14.39
N TYR A 84 0.31 4.30 -13.24
CA TYR A 84 1.11 5.51 -13.16
C TYR A 84 2.14 5.39 -12.04
N ARG A 85 3.25 6.11 -12.19
CA ARG A 85 4.29 6.23 -11.16
C ARG A 85 4.39 7.68 -10.71
N ILE A 86 4.49 7.87 -9.41
CA ILE A 86 4.80 9.17 -8.81
C ILE A 86 6.31 9.19 -8.55
N VAL A 87 6.97 10.19 -9.12
CA VAL A 87 8.38 10.49 -8.86
C VAL A 87 8.40 11.84 -8.15
N LYS A 88 9.09 11.94 -7.02
CA LYS A 88 9.34 13.24 -6.40
C LYS A 88 10.14 14.07 -7.41
N SER A 89 9.65 15.26 -7.76
CA SER A 89 10.47 16.25 -8.43
C SER A 89 11.67 16.53 -7.54
N GLU A 90 12.88 16.24 -8.03
CA GLU A 90 14.08 16.73 -7.36
C GLU A 90 14.02 18.26 -7.38
N GLU A 91 14.09 18.90 -6.21
CA GLU A 91 14.42 20.32 -6.18
C GLU A 91 15.79 20.47 -6.85
N PRO A 92 15.97 21.45 -7.76
CA PRO A 92 17.29 21.72 -8.30
C PRO A 92 18.21 21.99 -7.11
N ARG A 93 19.28 21.20 -6.98
CA ARG A 93 20.38 21.53 -6.09
C ARG A 93 21.01 22.81 -6.64
N LEU A 94 20.59 23.96 -6.10
CA LEU A 94 21.24 25.24 -6.28
C LEU A 94 22.62 25.22 -5.59
#